data_AF-A0A6P0X496-F1
#
_entry.id   AF-A0A6P0X496-F1
#
_cell.length_a   1.000
_cell.length_b   1.000
_cell.length_c   1.000
_cell.angle_alpha   90.00
_cell.angle_beta   90.00
_cell.angle_gamma   90.00
#
_symmetry.space_group_name_H-M   'P 1'
#
loop_
_entity.id
_entity.type
_entity.pdbx_description
1 polymer ?
#
loop_
_entity_poly.entity_id
_entity_poly.type
_entity_poly.pdbx_seq_one_letter_code
_entity_poly.pdbx_strand_id
1 'polypeptide(L)'
;MNVKKIFNINIESSQNLISPRKIKKELPVTESAVETVLQGRKQIKNILDGKDPRKFLIVGPCSIHDTQAAVEYAQKLKQLADKVKDRLLLVMRVYFEKPRTTVGWKGLLNDPDMNDSFQIEKGLFTGRSLLIKIAENGLPTATEALDPIAIDYFSELISWAAIGARTIESQTHREMASGLSMPVGLKNGTDGNVKVALDAMQ
;
A
#
# COMPACT_ATOMS: atom_id res chain seq x y z
N MET A 1 44.32 3.67 -4.00
CA MET A 1 43.25 4.70 -4.02
C MET A 1 42.32 4.46 -2.84
N ASN A 2 41.97 5.50 -2.06
CA ASN A 2 41.08 5.35 -0.91
C ASN A 2 39.62 5.51 -1.34
N VAL A 3 38.97 4.39 -1.66
CA VAL A 3 37.56 4.34 -2.12
C VAL A 3 36.61 5.01 -1.11
N LYS A 4 36.95 5.04 0.19
CA LYS A 4 36.15 5.74 1.22
C LYS A 4 36.04 7.25 1.01
N LYS A 5 36.91 7.86 0.18
CA LYS A 5 36.81 9.30 -0.17
C LYS A 5 35.73 9.59 -1.21
N ILE A 6 35.21 8.56 -1.89
CA ILE A 6 34.22 8.70 -2.97
C ILE A 6 32.96 7.85 -2.73
N PHE A 7 32.93 7.03 -1.68
CA PHE A 7 31.85 6.10 -1.38
C PHE A 7 31.26 6.37 -0.01
N ASN A 8 29.93 6.45 0.09
CA ASN A 8 29.17 6.69 1.32
C ASN A 8 29.53 7.97 2.09
N ILE A 9 30.08 8.99 1.42
CA ILE A 9 30.51 10.25 2.05
C ILE A 9 29.39 11.00 2.77
N ASN A 10 28.13 10.81 2.35
CA ASN A 10 26.94 11.45 2.91
C ASN A 10 25.97 10.43 3.56
N ILE A 11 26.48 9.25 3.94
CA ILE A 11 25.68 8.21 4.61
C ILE A 11 26.08 8.18 6.08
N GLU A 12 25.13 8.54 6.95
CA GLU A 12 25.33 8.48 8.41
C GLU A 12 25.39 7.03 8.92
N SER A 13 24.47 6.19 8.44
CA SER A 13 24.38 4.78 8.82
C SER A 13 23.72 3.96 7.72
N SER A 14 23.98 2.65 7.73
CA SER A 14 23.34 1.67 6.85
C SER A 14 23.11 0.38 7.62
N GLN A 15 21.91 -0.17 7.48
CA GLN A 15 21.49 -1.40 8.13
C GLN A 15 20.80 -2.31 7.11
N ASN A 16 21.05 -3.62 7.24
CA ASN A 16 20.35 -4.60 6.44
C ASN A 16 18.93 -4.78 7.00
N LEU A 17 17.92 -4.70 6.12
CA LEU A 17 16.55 -5.02 6.49
C LEU A 17 16.31 -6.54 6.44
N ILE A 18 15.38 -7.02 7.27
CA ILE A 18 14.81 -8.36 7.13
C ILE A 18 14.33 -8.60 5.69
N SER A 19 14.54 -9.80 5.13
CA SER A 19 14.08 -10.06 3.76
C SER A 19 12.54 -10.24 3.69
N PRO A 20 11.90 -9.90 2.56
CA PRO A 20 10.47 -10.17 2.34
C PRO A 20 10.10 -11.64 2.58
N ARG A 21 10.96 -12.58 2.17
CA ARG A 21 10.73 -14.02 2.42
C ARG A 21 10.70 -14.35 3.91
N LYS A 22 11.58 -13.74 4.71
CA LYS A 22 11.68 -14.04 6.14
C LYS A 22 10.48 -13.46 6.91
N ILE A 23 10.11 -12.21 6.66
CA ILE A 23 8.92 -11.63 7.31
C ILE A 23 7.62 -12.34 6.92
N LYS A 24 7.48 -12.76 5.65
CA LYS A 24 6.32 -13.53 5.16
C LYS A 24 6.22 -14.89 5.84
N LYS A 25 7.35 -15.49 6.23
CA LYS A 25 7.39 -16.75 6.99
C LYS A 25 7.03 -16.54 8.47
N GLU A 26 7.45 -15.43 9.07
CA GLU A 26 7.18 -15.11 10.48
C GLU A 26 5.75 -14.59 10.70
N LEU A 27 5.18 -13.90 9.70
CA LEU A 27 3.79 -13.45 9.66
C LEU A 27 3.10 -13.99 8.39
N PRO A 28 2.74 -15.29 8.37
CA PRO A 28 2.05 -15.88 7.23
C PRO A 28 0.65 -15.29 7.06
N VAL A 29 0.20 -15.19 5.82
CA VAL A 29 -1.18 -14.81 5.49
C VAL A 29 -2.08 -16.01 5.78
N THR A 30 -3.23 -15.75 6.40
CA THR A 30 -4.24 -16.78 6.68
C THR A 30 -5.12 -17.06 5.46
N GLU A 31 -5.77 -18.22 5.43
CA GLU A 31 -6.63 -18.62 4.31
C GLU A 31 -7.79 -17.63 4.09
N SER A 32 -8.39 -17.12 5.16
CA SER A 32 -9.46 -16.11 5.09
C SER A 32 -8.98 -14.77 4.52
N ALA A 33 -7.77 -14.33 4.87
CA ALA A 33 -7.16 -13.16 4.28
C ALA A 33 -6.86 -13.37 2.79
N VAL A 34 -6.35 -14.55 2.40
CA VAL A 34 -6.14 -14.91 0.99
C VAL A 34 -7.46 -14.83 0.20
N GLU A 35 -8.53 -15.44 0.71
CA GLU A 35 -9.84 -15.39 0.06
C GLU A 35 -10.34 -13.96 -0.10
N THR A 36 -10.25 -13.15 0.95
CA THR A 36 -10.65 -11.74 0.93
C THR A 36 -9.91 -10.96 -0.16
N VAL A 37 -8.58 -11.13 -0.24
CA VAL A 37 -7.77 -10.44 -1.24
C VAL A 37 -8.11 -10.90 -2.65
N LEU A 38 -8.23 -12.21 -2.88
CA LEU A 38 -8.57 -12.79 -4.18
C LEU A 38 -9.94 -12.32 -4.67
N GLN A 39 -10.96 -12.36 -3.80
CA GLN A 39 -12.30 -11.86 -4.13
C GLN A 39 -12.27 -10.36 -4.40
N GLY A 40 -11.57 -9.57 -3.57
CA GLY A 40 -11.40 -8.14 -3.79
C GLY A 40 -10.81 -7.82 -5.16
N ARG A 41 -9.67 -8.46 -5.52
CA ARG A 41 -9.02 -8.28 -6.83
C ARG A 41 -9.95 -8.68 -7.98
N LYS A 42 -10.64 -9.81 -7.86
CA LYS A 42 -11.59 -10.31 -8.87
C LYS A 42 -12.76 -9.34 -9.07
N GLN A 43 -13.35 -8.85 -7.98
CA GLN A 43 -14.47 -7.92 -8.04
C GLN A 43 -14.05 -6.57 -8.63
N ILE A 44 -12.90 -6.02 -8.21
CA ILE A 44 -12.37 -4.79 -8.80
C ILE A 44 -12.13 -4.97 -10.30
N LYS A 45 -11.50 -6.07 -10.71
CA LYS A 45 -11.29 -6.38 -12.13
C LYS A 45 -12.61 -6.47 -12.90
N ASN A 46 -13.61 -7.16 -12.35
CA ASN A 46 -14.92 -7.27 -12.99
C ASN A 46 -15.62 -5.90 -13.13
N ILE A 47 -15.48 -5.01 -12.15
CA ILE A 47 -16.00 -3.65 -12.22
C ILE A 47 -15.29 -2.84 -13.31
N LEU A 48 -13.95 -2.92 -13.37
CA LEU A 48 -13.15 -2.24 -14.40
C LEU A 48 -13.46 -2.78 -15.81
N ASP A 49 -13.71 -4.08 -15.95
CA ASP A 49 -14.11 -4.74 -17.20
C ASP A 49 -15.59 -4.50 -17.56
N GLY A 50 -16.38 -3.80 -16.73
CA GLY A 50 -17.82 -3.59 -16.94
C GLY A 50 -18.71 -4.82 -16.77
N LYS A 51 -18.18 -5.93 -16.24
CA LYS A 51 -18.91 -7.19 -15.95
C LYS A 51 -19.71 -7.13 -14.66
N ASP A 52 -19.33 -6.23 -13.75
CA ASP A 52 -20.03 -5.94 -12.51
C ASP A 52 -20.44 -4.46 -12.53
N PRO A 53 -21.75 -4.14 -12.46
CA PRO A 53 -22.23 -2.77 -12.61
C PRO A 53 -22.00 -1.90 -11.37
N ARG A 54 -21.52 -2.48 -10.26
CA ARG A 54 -21.23 -1.74 -9.03
C ARG A 54 -20.06 -0.78 -9.24
N LYS A 55 -19.96 0.22 -8.36
CA LYS A 55 -18.75 1.04 -8.23
C LYS A 55 -17.92 0.53 -7.05
N PHE A 56 -16.60 0.53 -7.18
CA PHE A 56 -15.73 0.37 -6.02
C PHE A 56 -15.34 1.73 -5.45
N LEU A 57 -15.25 1.82 -4.12
CA LEU A 57 -14.86 3.03 -3.40
C LEU A 57 -13.67 2.71 -2.52
N ILE A 58 -12.58 3.47 -2.72
CA ILE A 58 -11.42 3.43 -1.84
C ILE A 58 -11.61 4.49 -0.77
N VAL A 59 -11.79 4.05 0.47
CA VAL A 59 -12.17 4.92 1.59
C VAL A 59 -11.42 4.53 2.86
N GLY A 60 -10.94 5.52 3.60
CA GLY A 60 -10.17 5.32 4.82
C GLY A 60 -9.31 6.52 5.19
N PRO A 61 -8.54 6.42 6.28
CA PRO A 61 -7.65 7.48 6.74
C PRO A 61 -6.65 7.92 5.67
N CYS A 62 -6.19 9.18 5.76
CA CYS A 62 -5.19 9.70 4.82
C CYS A 62 -3.86 8.94 4.91
N SER A 63 -3.44 8.61 6.13
CA SER A 63 -2.33 7.72 6.48
C SER A 63 -2.61 7.08 7.85
N ILE A 64 -2.18 5.83 8.03
CA ILE A 64 -2.32 5.08 9.28
C ILE A 64 -1.13 5.39 10.19
N HIS A 65 -1.38 5.83 11.42
CA HIS A 65 -0.38 6.03 12.47
C HIS A 65 -0.69 5.22 13.74
N ASP A 66 -1.97 4.95 14.01
CA ASP A 66 -2.44 4.10 15.09
C ASP A 66 -3.13 2.85 14.52
N THR A 67 -2.57 1.68 14.84
CA THR A 67 -3.08 0.39 14.36
C THR A 67 -4.38 -0.03 15.05
N GLN A 68 -4.60 0.38 16.30
CA GLN A 68 -5.83 0.05 17.02
C GLN A 68 -7.01 0.83 16.44
N ALA A 69 -6.83 2.14 16.22
CA ALA A 69 -7.82 2.97 15.54
C ALA A 69 -8.10 2.47 14.10
N ALA A 70 -7.07 1.99 13.39
CA ALA A 70 -7.24 1.41 12.06
C ALA A 70 -8.09 0.13 12.08
N VAL A 71 -7.90 -0.76 13.07
CA VAL A 71 -8.72 -1.97 13.24
C VAL A 71 -10.17 -1.60 13.59
N GLU A 72 -10.38 -0.64 14.48
CA GLU A 72 -11.73 -0.16 14.82
C GLU A 72 -12.44 0.42 13.58
N TYR A 73 -11.71 1.22 12.78
CA TYR A 73 -12.22 1.75 11.51
C TYR A 73 -12.60 0.62 10.55
N ALA A 74 -11.75 -0.41 10.42
CA ALA A 74 -12.01 -1.57 9.57
C ALA A 74 -13.28 -2.32 10.01
N GLN A 75 -13.50 -2.50 11.32
CA GLN A 75 -14.71 -3.14 11.83
C GLN A 75 -15.97 -2.36 11.45
N LYS A 76 -15.96 -1.04 11.64
CA LYS A 76 -17.08 -0.15 11.26
C LYS A 76 -17.31 -0.17 9.75
N LEU A 77 -16.23 -0.11 8.95
CA LEU A 77 -16.32 -0.14 7.50
C LEU A 77 -16.86 -1.49 6.99
N LYS A 78 -16.50 -2.61 7.63
CA LYS A 78 -17.02 -3.94 7.27
C LYS A 78 -18.53 -4.03 7.46
N GLN A 79 -19.04 -3.54 8.58
CA GLN A 79 -20.49 -3.49 8.84
C GLN A 79 -21.23 -2.66 7.79
N LEU A 80 -20.63 -1.54 7.35
CA LEU A 80 -21.20 -0.74 6.27
C LEU A 80 -21.11 -1.47 4.93
N ALA A 81 -19.96 -2.08 4.61
CA ALA A 81 -19.74 -2.84 3.39
C ALA A 81 -20.80 -3.93 3.20
N ASP A 82 -21.15 -4.65 4.27
CA ASP A 82 -22.19 -5.69 4.23
C ASP A 82 -23.58 -5.14 3.88
N LYS A 83 -23.90 -3.93 4.34
CA LYS A 83 -25.19 -3.27 4.09
C LYS A 83 -25.32 -2.70 2.68
N VAL A 84 -24.21 -2.44 1.99
CA VAL A 84 -24.19 -1.80 0.66
C VAL A 84 -23.61 -2.68 -0.45
N LYS A 85 -23.28 -3.94 -0.14
CA LYS A 85 -22.55 -4.87 -1.05
C LYS A 85 -23.27 -5.15 -2.37
N ASP A 86 -24.58 -4.96 -2.42
CA ASP A 86 -25.42 -5.07 -3.61
C ASP A 86 -25.16 -3.94 -4.62
N ARG A 87 -24.70 -2.77 -4.12
CA ARG A 87 -24.53 -1.54 -4.93
C ARG A 87 -23.08 -1.07 -5.04
N LEU A 88 -22.28 -1.28 -3.98
CA LEU A 88 -20.93 -0.76 -3.86
C LEU A 88 -19.96 -1.85 -3.38
N LEU A 89 -18.72 -1.79 -3.88
CA LEU A 89 -17.60 -2.52 -3.31
C LEU A 89 -16.74 -1.56 -2.48
N LEU A 90 -16.75 -1.68 -1.16
CA LEU A 90 -15.90 -0.85 -0.30
C LEU A 90 -14.53 -1.50 -0.14
N VAL A 91 -13.48 -0.71 -0.37
CA VAL A 91 -12.07 -1.10 -0.22
C VAL A 91 -11.42 -0.16 0.78
N MET A 92 -10.84 -0.69 1.84
CA MET A 92 -10.23 0.15 2.87
C MET A 92 -8.93 0.75 2.37
N ARG A 93 -8.80 2.09 2.44
CA ARG A 93 -7.54 2.80 2.22
C ARG A 93 -6.61 2.57 3.41
N VAL A 94 -5.49 1.90 3.19
CA VAL A 94 -4.45 1.59 4.18
C VAL A 94 -3.11 2.12 3.67
N TYR A 95 -2.89 3.42 3.81
CA TYR A 95 -1.65 4.09 3.39
C TYR A 95 -0.77 4.28 4.62
N PHE A 96 0.48 3.82 4.57
CA PHE A 96 1.39 3.96 5.72
C PHE A 96 2.19 5.25 5.72
N GLU A 97 2.36 5.86 4.55
CA GLU A 97 3.15 7.07 4.35
C GLU A 97 2.37 8.06 3.50
N LYS A 98 2.71 9.34 3.66
CA LYS A 98 2.34 10.41 2.74
C LYS A 98 3.62 11.03 2.19
N PRO A 99 3.86 11.04 0.87
CA PRO A 99 5.05 11.69 0.31
C PRO A 99 5.00 13.21 0.59
N ARG A 100 6.06 13.74 1.21
CA ARG A 100 6.19 15.16 1.57
C ARG A 100 7.47 15.77 1.00
N THR A 101 7.41 17.05 0.67
CA THR A 101 8.56 17.88 0.25
C THR A 101 9.23 18.60 1.43
N THR A 102 8.59 18.61 2.60
CA THR A 102 9.08 19.26 3.84
C THR A 102 9.35 18.22 4.94
N VAL A 103 10.03 18.66 6.00
CA VAL A 103 10.29 17.84 7.20
C VAL A 103 8.96 17.47 7.87
N GLY A 104 8.88 16.23 8.36
CA GLY A 104 7.73 15.70 9.09
C GLY A 104 7.80 14.18 9.20
N TRP A 105 6.85 13.61 9.95
CA TRP A 105 6.76 12.17 10.18
C TRP A 105 6.77 11.37 8.87
N LYS A 106 7.61 10.32 8.83
CA LYS A 106 7.90 9.51 7.62
C LYS A 106 6.96 8.33 7.41
N GLY A 107 5.92 8.20 8.24
CA GLY A 107 4.93 7.14 8.11
C GLY A 107 5.23 5.91 8.96
N LEU A 108 4.22 5.05 9.11
CA LEU A 108 4.23 3.92 10.04
C LEU A 108 5.31 2.88 9.73
N LEU A 109 5.63 2.68 8.44
CA LEU A 109 6.69 1.76 8.05
C LEU A 109 8.06 2.27 8.47
N ASN A 110 8.30 3.59 8.34
CA ASN A 110 9.61 4.16 8.58
C ASN A 110 9.84 4.48 10.05
N ASP A 111 8.87 5.12 10.71
CA ASP A 111 8.96 5.57 12.09
C ASP A 111 7.69 5.20 12.88
N PRO A 112 7.53 3.91 13.24
CA PRO A 112 6.28 3.41 13.85
C PRO A 112 5.98 4.02 15.22
N ASP A 113 7.00 4.50 15.94
CA ASP A 113 6.86 5.08 17.28
C ASP A 113 6.68 6.61 17.27
N MET A 114 6.68 7.23 16.08
CA MET A 114 6.50 8.68 15.88
C MET A 114 7.49 9.52 16.71
N ASN A 115 8.72 9.03 16.86
CA ASN A 115 9.75 9.61 17.71
C ASN A 115 11.11 9.73 17.00
N ASP A 116 11.12 9.67 15.66
CA ASP A 116 12.30 9.74 14.80
C ASP A 116 13.35 8.64 15.10
N SER A 117 12.90 7.49 15.62
CA SER A 117 13.79 6.34 15.90
C SER A 117 14.06 5.47 14.67
N PHE A 118 13.28 5.65 13.59
CA PHE A 118 13.43 4.96 12.30
C PHE A 118 13.49 3.42 12.41
N GLN A 119 12.66 2.84 13.28
CA GLN A 119 12.59 1.39 13.49
C GLN A 119 11.85 0.68 12.35
N ILE A 120 12.45 0.67 11.15
CA ILE A 120 11.81 0.21 9.91
C ILE A 120 11.37 -1.26 10.01
N GLU A 121 12.21 -2.14 10.58
CA GLU A 121 11.85 -3.55 10.74
C GLU A 121 10.57 -3.70 11.58
N LYS A 122 10.48 -3.01 12.71
CA LYS A 122 9.26 -2.95 13.53
C LYS A 122 8.08 -2.40 12.73
N GLY A 123 8.27 -1.36 11.92
CA GLY A 123 7.25 -0.78 11.05
C GLY A 123 6.72 -1.78 10.02
N LEU A 124 7.60 -2.58 9.40
CA LEU A 124 7.24 -3.63 8.45
C LEU A 124 6.39 -4.74 9.10
N PHE A 125 6.80 -5.23 10.28
CA PHE A 125 5.99 -6.20 11.04
C PHE A 125 4.62 -5.62 11.42
N THR A 126 4.60 -4.37 11.88
CA THR A 126 3.38 -3.67 12.29
C THR A 126 2.41 -3.46 11.14
N GLY A 127 2.88 -2.93 10.01
CA GLY A 127 2.08 -2.69 8.81
C GLY A 127 1.54 -3.99 8.21
N ARG A 128 2.39 -5.03 8.12
CA ARG A 128 1.97 -6.35 7.64
C ARG A 128 0.92 -6.99 8.54
N SER A 129 1.15 -6.99 9.87
CA SER A 129 0.18 -7.54 10.83
C SER A 129 -1.17 -6.83 10.74
N LEU A 130 -1.17 -5.50 10.58
CA LEU A 130 -2.40 -4.74 10.39
C LEU A 130 -3.15 -5.16 9.12
N LEU A 131 -2.45 -5.28 7.98
CA LEU A 131 -3.07 -5.69 6.72
C LEU A 131 -3.69 -7.10 6.82
N ILE A 132 -3.01 -8.05 7.48
CA ILE A 132 -3.55 -9.38 7.75
C ILE A 132 -4.87 -9.27 8.53
N LYS A 133 -4.87 -8.54 9.66
CA LYS A 133 -6.08 -8.36 10.50
C LYS A 133 -7.25 -7.73 9.75
N ILE A 134 -6.99 -6.74 8.88
CA ILE A 134 -8.03 -6.10 8.07
C ILE A 134 -8.60 -7.08 7.04
N ALA A 135 -7.73 -7.85 6.37
CA ALA A 135 -8.15 -8.86 5.41
C ALA A 135 -8.91 -10.02 6.08
N GLU A 136 -8.52 -10.46 7.27
CA GLU A 136 -9.24 -11.47 8.07
C GLU A 136 -10.65 -11.03 8.46
N ASN A 137 -10.86 -9.72 8.62
CA ASN A 137 -12.17 -9.13 8.84
C ASN A 137 -13.02 -9.07 7.55
N GLY A 138 -12.54 -9.62 6.43
CA GLY A 138 -13.27 -9.69 5.17
C GLY A 138 -13.30 -8.36 4.39
N LEU A 139 -12.38 -7.43 4.67
CA LEU A 139 -12.25 -6.19 3.92
C LEU A 139 -11.04 -6.23 2.96
N PRO A 140 -11.25 -5.98 1.66
CA PRO A 140 -10.13 -5.75 0.75
C PRO A 140 -9.43 -4.44 1.09
N THR A 141 -8.11 -4.40 0.89
CA THR A 141 -7.28 -3.22 1.21
C THR A 141 -6.69 -2.58 -0.03
N ALA A 142 -6.48 -1.27 0.05
CA ALA A 142 -5.87 -0.45 -0.98
C ALA A 142 -4.70 0.36 -0.41
N THR A 143 -3.58 0.40 -1.13
CA THR A 143 -2.39 1.19 -0.74
C THR A 143 -1.89 2.08 -1.88
N GLU A 144 -0.85 2.88 -1.63
CA GLU A 144 -0.06 3.58 -2.65
C GLU A 144 1.32 2.93 -2.72
N ALA A 145 1.73 2.49 -3.91
CA ALA A 145 3.03 1.90 -4.12
C ALA A 145 4.07 3.03 -4.26
N LEU A 146 4.51 3.55 -3.11
CA LEU A 146 5.45 4.68 -3.00
C LEU A 146 6.91 4.25 -3.14
N ASP A 147 7.27 3.09 -2.62
CA ASP A 147 8.61 2.54 -2.64
C ASP A 147 8.58 1.16 -3.35
N PRO A 148 9.34 0.99 -4.45
CA PRO A 148 9.46 -0.28 -5.17
C PRO A 148 9.95 -1.46 -4.32
N ILE A 149 10.62 -1.21 -3.21
CA ILE A 149 11.16 -2.24 -2.31
C ILE A 149 10.12 -2.58 -1.23
N ALA A 150 9.55 -1.57 -0.57
CA ALA A 150 8.68 -1.79 0.58
C ALA A 150 7.39 -2.55 0.22
N ILE A 151 6.86 -2.36 -0.98
CA ILE A 151 5.62 -3.01 -1.43
C ILE A 151 5.73 -4.53 -1.41
N ASP A 152 6.90 -5.12 -1.68
CA ASP A 152 7.07 -6.58 -1.69
C ASP A 152 6.89 -7.21 -0.30
N TYR A 153 6.99 -6.44 0.78
CA TYR A 153 6.79 -6.97 2.14
C TYR A 153 5.33 -7.32 2.44
N PHE A 154 4.37 -6.82 1.65
CA PHE A 154 2.94 -6.98 1.93
C PHE A 154 2.03 -6.95 0.70
N SER A 155 2.57 -6.98 -0.53
CA SER A 155 1.79 -6.86 -1.77
C SER A 155 0.72 -7.95 -1.92
N GLU A 156 0.92 -9.14 -1.34
CA GLU A 156 -0.06 -10.23 -1.36
C GLU A 156 -1.32 -9.95 -0.52
N LEU A 157 -1.30 -8.91 0.32
CA LEU A 157 -2.42 -8.47 1.14
C LEU A 157 -3.21 -7.31 0.51
N ILE A 158 -2.79 -6.83 -0.66
CA ILE A 158 -3.35 -5.64 -1.32
C ILE A 158 -4.30 -6.06 -2.46
N SER A 159 -5.51 -5.51 -2.47
CA SER A 159 -6.51 -5.73 -3.52
C SER A 159 -6.51 -4.66 -4.61
N TRP A 160 -5.95 -3.47 -4.34
CA TRP A 160 -5.79 -2.38 -5.30
C TRP A 160 -4.59 -1.49 -4.91
N ALA A 161 -3.85 -0.98 -5.89
CA ALA A 161 -2.74 -0.06 -5.62
C ALA A 161 -2.88 1.26 -6.40
N ALA A 162 -2.39 2.36 -5.82
CA ALA A 162 -2.19 3.62 -6.53
C ALA A 162 -0.72 3.82 -6.91
N ILE A 163 -0.47 4.45 -8.06
CA ILE A 163 0.74 5.24 -8.32
C ILE A 163 0.40 6.71 -8.15
N GLY A 164 1.25 7.41 -7.40
CA GLY A 164 1.03 8.79 -6.99
C GLY A 164 1.28 9.80 -8.11
N ALA A 165 0.68 10.99 -7.99
CA ALA A 165 0.84 12.07 -8.96
C ALA A 165 2.30 12.55 -9.11
N ARG A 166 3.15 12.33 -8.09
CA ARG A 166 4.58 12.67 -8.10
C ARG A 166 5.48 11.53 -8.59
N THR A 167 4.94 10.32 -8.70
CA THR A 167 5.69 9.13 -9.11
C THR A 167 5.21 8.58 -10.45
N ILE A 168 4.13 9.09 -11.01
CA ILE A 168 3.55 8.61 -12.28
C ILE A 168 4.51 8.72 -13.48
N GLU A 169 5.33 9.76 -13.52
CA GLU A 169 6.34 9.94 -14.58
C GLU A 169 7.61 9.10 -14.36
N SER A 170 7.76 8.48 -13.18
CA SER A 170 8.92 7.65 -12.88
C SER A 170 8.82 6.31 -13.60
N GLN A 171 9.81 6.03 -14.47
CA GLN A 171 9.92 4.74 -15.15
C GLN A 171 9.93 3.57 -14.17
N THR A 172 10.70 3.64 -13.09
CA THR A 172 10.77 2.58 -12.07
C THR A 172 9.41 2.27 -11.45
N HIS A 173 8.56 3.28 -11.26
CA HIS A 173 7.22 3.06 -10.72
C HIS A 173 6.27 2.44 -11.75
N ARG A 174 6.44 2.75 -13.05
CA ARG A 174 5.68 2.11 -14.14
C ARG A 174 6.10 0.65 -14.33
N GLU A 175 7.39 0.38 -14.27
CA GLU A 175 7.95 -0.99 -14.30
C GLU A 175 7.48 -1.81 -13.09
N MET A 176 7.44 -1.20 -11.90
CA MET A 176 6.83 -1.85 -10.74
C MET A 176 5.34 -2.11 -10.99
N ALA A 177 4.59 -1.13 -11.48
CA ALA A 177 3.15 -1.24 -11.70
C ALA A 177 2.80 -2.37 -12.68
N SER A 178 3.61 -2.62 -13.72
CA SER A 178 3.39 -3.72 -14.66
C SER A 178 3.57 -5.12 -14.04
N GLY A 179 4.35 -5.23 -12.95
CA GLY A 179 4.56 -6.46 -12.19
C GLY A 179 3.59 -6.67 -11.02
N LEU A 180 2.77 -5.67 -10.68
CA LEU A 180 1.86 -5.74 -9.54
C LEU A 180 0.70 -6.72 -9.78
N SER A 181 0.45 -7.60 -8.82
CA SER A 181 -0.58 -8.65 -8.94
C SER A 181 -2.03 -8.16 -8.76
N MET A 182 -2.23 -6.87 -8.49
CA MET A 182 -3.54 -6.27 -8.28
C MET A 182 -3.81 -5.16 -9.31
N PRO A 183 -5.08 -4.79 -9.56
CA PRO A 183 -5.38 -3.62 -10.37
C PRO A 183 -4.71 -2.35 -9.80
N VAL A 184 -4.17 -1.53 -10.69
CA VAL A 184 -3.43 -0.31 -10.35
C VAL A 184 -4.17 0.91 -10.89
N GLY A 185 -4.37 1.92 -10.05
CA GLY A 185 -4.82 3.24 -10.46
C GLY A 185 -3.65 4.20 -10.61
N LEU A 186 -3.63 4.91 -11.72
CA LEU A 186 -2.58 5.87 -12.08
C LEU A 186 -3.13 7.29 -11.91
N LYS A 187 -2.62 8.05 -10.94
CA LYS A 187 -3.05 9.45 -10.76
C LYS A 187 -2.49 10.33 -11.87
N ASN A 188 -3.25 11.35 -12.28
CA ASN A 188 -2.74 12.44 -13.12
C ASN A 188 -1.61 13.21 -12.43
N GLY A 189 -0.84 13.97 -13.21
CA GLY A 189 0.24 14.82 -12.69
C GLY A 189 -0.24 15.87 -11.70
N THR A 190 0.67 16.41 -10.88
CA THR A 190 0.33 17.43 -9.86
C THR A 190 -0.20 18.73 -10.46
N ASP A 191 0.08 18.98 -11.73
CA ASP A 191 -0.40 20.09 -12.56
C ASP A 191 -1.77 19.82 -13.22
N GLY A 192 -2.36 18.64 -13.00
CA GLY A 192 -3.60 18.21 -13.64
C GLY A 192 -3.42 17.48 -14.97
N ASN A 193 -2.18 17.28 -15.45
CA ASN A 193 -1.94 16.61 -16.72
C ASN A 193 -2.39 15.14 -16.67
N VAL A 194 -3.40 14.80 -17.46
CA VAL A 194 -3.94 13.43 -17.56
C VAL A 194 -3.10 12.55 -18.48
N LYS A 195 -2.35 13.15 -19.43
CA LYS A 195 -1.59 12.41 -20.43
C LYS A 195 -0.56 11.48 -19.80
N VAL A 196 0.11 11.92 -18.73
CA VAL A 196 1.11 11.11 -18.02
C VAL A 196 0.53 9.83 -17.45
N ALA A 197 -0.73 9.85 -17.00
CA ALA A 197 -1.42 8.66 -16.51
C ALA A 197 -1.86 7.74 -17.65
N LEU A 198 -2.26 8.29 -18.81
CA LEU A 198 -2.59 7.52 -20.01
C LEU A 198 -1.35 6.82 -20.58
N ASP A 199 -0.25 7.55 -20.70
CA ASP A 199 1.04 7.02 -21.20
C ASP A 199 1.61 5.95 -20.26
N ALA A 200 1.32 6.03 -18.96
CA ALA A 200 1.72 5.03 -17.98
C ALA A 200 0.81 3.79 -17.94
N MET A 201 -0.38 3.86 -18.53
CA MET A 201 -1.34 2.76 -18.59
C MET A 201 -1.10 1.83 -19.78
N GLN A 202 -0.44 2.35 -20.84
CA GLN A 202 -0.04 1.60 -22.04
C GLN A 202 1.18 0.72 -21.76
#